data_AF-A0A453T6H0-F1
#
_entry.id   AF-A0A453T6H0-F1
#
_cell.length_a   1.000
_cell.length_b   1.000
_cell.length_c   1.000
_cell.angle_alpha   90.00
_cell.angle_beta   90.00
_cell.angle_gamma   90.00
#
_symmetry.space_group_name_H-M   'P 1'
#
loop_
_entity.id
_entity.type
_entity.pdbx_description
1 polymer ?
#
loop_
_entity_poly.entity_id
_entity_poly.type
_entity_poly.pdbx_seq_one_letter_code
_entity_poly.pdbx_strand_id
1 'polypeptide(L)'
;VPSWFIKVEKIRDQLLECNKETYWVPDYVKEKRFHNWLEGARDWAVSRSRFWGTPLPVWISQDGEEIVVMDSIEKLERLSGVKVNDLHRHHVDDITIPSSRGPEFGVLKRVEDVFDCWFESGSMPYAYIHYPFENRELFEKNFPGNFVAEGLDQTRGWFYTLMVLSTALFGKPAFKNLICNGLVLAEDGKKMSKSKQNYPSPMEVIDEYGADALRLYLVNSPVVRAESLRFKRIGVFGVVKDVFLPWYNAYRFLVQNAKRLEVEGLTAFSPIDQASLRKSSNVLDHWIHSATESLVSFVHQEMDAYRLYTVVPYLVKYIDNLTNIYVRFNRKRLKGRTGEEDCKISLSTLYHALVTTCVAMAPFTPFFTEVLYQNLRKASSKSEQSIHFCSFPSTTGERDERVERSVTRMMTIIDLARNIRERHSKALKTPLKEMVVVHPDSEFLEDITGKLKEYVMEEMNVKTVTPCNDPMKYASLRAEPNFSVLGKRLGKDMGKVSNEVKKMTQEQILAFEQSGEISFLGHCLTLDDIKVVRQFKRPVDVSEKEIDAAGDG
;
A
#
# COMPACT_ATOMS: atom_id res chain seq x y z
N VAL A 1 34.88 34.18 4.11
CA VAL A 1 34.03 35.16 3.40
C VAL A 1 32.94 35.58 4.37
N PRO A 2 32.70 36.89 4.58
CA PRO A 2 31.56 37.37 5.37
C PRO A 2 30.24 36.75 4.87
N SER A 3 29.32 36.39 5.77
CA SER A 3 28.05 35.74 5.42
C SER A 3 26.97 36.11 6.43
N TRP A 4 25.73 36.15 5.98
CA TRP A 4 24.55 36.28 6.82
C TRP A 4 24.07 34.91 7.29
N PHE A 5 23.65 34.83 8.55
CA PHE A 5 23.25 33.58 9.20
C PHE A 5 21.87 33.70 9.85
N ILE A 6 21.06 32.66 9.71
CA ILE A 6 19.88 32.44 10.55
C ILE A 6 20.33 31.65 11.78
N LYS A 7 19.98 32.15 12.97
CA LYS A 7 20.40 31.59 14.28
C LYS A 7 19.63 30.31 14.65
N VAL A 8 19.79 29.25 13.87
CA VAL A 8 19.10 27.97 14.04
C VAL A 8 19.45 27.32 15.38
N GLU A 9 20.67 27.50 15.89
CA GLU A 9 21.10 26.89 17.16
C GLU A 9 20.20 27.33 18.33
N LYS A 10 19.63 28.54 18.27
CA LYS A 10 18.73 29.07 19.29
C LYS A 10 17.34 28.44 19.30
N ILE A 11 16.89 27.88 18.18
CA ILE A 11 15.54 27.28 18.04
C ILE A 11 15.61 25.76 17.92
N ARG A 12 16.78 25.16 18.14
CA ARG A 12 16.98 23.72 17.99
C ARG A 12 16.02 22.88 18.82
N ASP A 13 15.81 23.24 20.07
CA ASP A 13 14.91 22.47 20.95
C ASP A 13 13.46 22.54 20.44
N GLN A 14 13.03 23.72 19.96
CA GLN A 14 11.72 23.88 19.33
C GLN A 14 11.60 23.07 18.03
N LEU A 15 12.67 22.97 17.23
CA LEU A 15 12.67 22.13 16.03
C LEU A 15 12.49 20.66 16.36
N LEU A 16 13.11 20.18 17.44
CA LEU A 16 12.95 18.81 17.91
C LEU A 16 11.53 18.55 18.40
N GLU A 17 10.91 19.48 19.12
CA GLU A 17 9.50 19.37 19.53
C GLU A 17 8.55 19.40 18.32
N CYS A 18 8.70 20.35 17.40
CA CYS A 18 7.92 20.38 16.17
C CYS A 18 8.07 19.08 15.36
N ASN A 19 9.29 18.53 15.28
CA ASN A 19 9.51 17.25 14.59
C ASN A 19 8.71 16.11 15.26
N LYS A 20 8.64 16.06 16.60
CA LYS A 20 7.87 15.02 17.31
C LYS A 20 6.40 15.03 16.92
N GLU A 21 5.80 16.19 16.68
CA GLU A 21 4.39 16.35 16.26
C GLU A 21 4.07 15.82 14.85
N THR A 22 5.09 15.57 14.02
CA THR A 22 4.89 15.11 12.63
C THR A 22 4.85 13.58 12.50
N TYR A 23 4.09 13.07 11.54
CA TYR A 23 4.04 11.64 11.20
C TYR A 23 4.84 11.37 9.92
N TRP A 24 5.73 10.36 9.95
CA TRP A 24 6.59 10.03 8.82
C TRP A 24 6.44 8.56 8.44
N VAL A 25 6.40 8.31 7.14
CA VAL A 25 6.49 6.97 6.56
C VAL A 25 7.76 6.89 5.72
N PRO A 26 8.76 6.08 6.10
CA PRO A 26 8.84 5.27 7.32
C PRO A 26 9.35 6.07 8.54
N ASP A 27 9.00 5.59 9.72
CA ASP A 27 9.35 6.13 11.04
C ASP A 27 10.87 6.33 11.27
N TYR A 28 11.69 5.35 10.85
CA TYR A 28 13.12 5.39 11.07
C TYR A 28 13.81 6.58 10.38
N VAL A 29 13.21 7.14 9.32
CA VAL A 29 13.75 8.35 8.66
C VAL A 29 13.60 9.55 9.60
N LYS A 30 12.44 9.70 10.24
CA LYS A 30 12.22 10.72 11.26
C LYS A 30 13.18 10.54 12.42
N GLU A 31 13.19 9.36 13.03
CA GLU A 31 13.85 9.11 14.31
C GLU A 31 15.38 9.05 14.21
N LYS A 32 15.92 8.53 13.11
CA LYS A 32 17.36 8.27 13.00
C LYS A 32 18.07 9.23 12.05
N ARG A 33 17.44 9.62 10.94
CA ARG A 33 18.09 10.49 9.95
C ARG A 33 17.80 11.96 10.23
N PHE A 34 16.53 12.32 10.30
CA PHE A 34 16.11 13.71 10.40
C PHE A 34 16.28 14.26 11.82
N HIS A 35 15.89 13.50 12.85
CA HIS A 35 16.09 13.90 14.25
C HIS A 35 17.56 14.14 14.57
N ASN A 36 18.45 13.20 14.27
CA ASN A 36 19.90 13.36 14.48
C ASN A 36 20.48 14.55 13.69
N TRP A 37 19.90 14.87 12.53
CA TRP A 37 20.30 16.06 11.76
C TRP A 37 19.89 17.35 12.47
N LEU A 38 18.68 17.40 13.04
CA LEU A 38 18.18 18.56 13.80
C LEU A 38 18.96 18.76 15.12
N GLU A 39 19.31 17.69 15.85
CA GLU A 39 20.12 17.77 17.07
C GLU A 39 21.50 18.42 16.82
N GLY A 40 22.08 18.10 15.65
CA GLY A 40 23.36 18.65 15.19
C GLY A 40 23.23 19.95 14.40
N ALA A 41 22.04 20.54 14.30
CA ALA A 41 21.81 21.73 13.47
C ALA A 41 22.69 22.90 13.91
N ARG A 42 23.24 23.59 12.91
CA ARG A 42 24.08 24.78 13.07
C ARG A 42 23.39 25.98 12.46
N ASP A 43 23.87 27.17 12.82
CA ASP A 43 23.41 28.40 12.20
C ASP A 43 23.53 28.32 10.67
N TRP A 44 22.44 28.65 9.99
CA TRP A 44 22.32 28.46 8.55
C TRP A 44 22.86 29.69 7.83
N ALA A 45 23.98 29.52 7.12
CA ALA A 45 24.51 30.52 6.20
C ALA A 45 23.51 30.72 5.04
N VAL A 46 22.73 31.81 5.10
CA VAL A 46 21.59 32.05 4.21
C VAL A 46 21.94 32.96 3.03
N SER A 47 23.06 33.70 3.08
CA SER A 47 23.50 34.55 1.97
C SER A 47 24.34 33.78 0.95
N ARG A 48 24.26 34.19 -0.32
CA ARG A 48 25.04 33.67 -1.44
C ARG A 48 25.57 34.82 -2.29
N SER A 49 26.86 34.79 -2.58
CA SER A 49 27.47 35.71 -3.56
C SER A 49 27.22 35.19 -4.98
N ARG A 50 26.01 35.48 -5.49
CA ARG A 50 25.48 35.08 -6.80
C ARG A 50 24.71 36.23 -7.45
N PHE A 51 24.44 36.10 -8.75
CA PHE A 51 23.69 37.10 -9.52
C PHE A 51 22.20 36.80 -9.58
N TRP A 52 21.83 35.52 -9.71
CA TRP A 52 20.43 35.07 -9.82
C TRP A 52 19.96 34.46 -8.50
N GLY A 53 18.90 35.04 -7.93
CA GLY A 53 18.29 34.68 -6.66
C GLY A 53 17.56 35.89 -6.06
N THR A 54 16.70 35.67 -5.07
CA THR A 54 16.02 36.78 -4.37
C THR A 54 17.05 37.63 -3.61
N PRO A 55 17.17 38.95 -3.88
CA PRO A 55 18.11 39.81 -3.16
C PRO A 55 17.85 39.83 -1.65
N LEU A 56 18.92 39.83 -0.84
CA LEU A 56 18.76 40.07 0.60
C LEU A 56 18.24 41.50 0.80
N PRO A 57 17.12 41.68 1.53
CA PRO A 57 16.48 42.99 1.67
C PRO A 57 17.14 43.82 2.78
N VAL A 58 18.48 43.88 2.80
CA VAL A 58 19.25 44.54 3.86
C VAL A 58 20.00 45.73 3.26
N TRP A 59 19.72 46.93 3.76
CA TRP A 59 20.45 48.15 3.46
C TRP A 59 21.34 48.49 4.64
N ILE A 60 22.61 48.81 4.37
CA ILE A 60 23.63 49.07 5.38
C ILE A 60 24.42 50.35 5.06
N SER A 61 24.77 51.11 6.09
CA SER A 61 25.66 52.27 5.96
C SER A 61 27.10 51.83 5.65
N GLN A 62 27.91 52.74 5.11
CA GLN A 62 29.30 52.42 4.75
C GLN A 62 30.16 52.00 5.95
N ASP A 63 29.88 52.54 7.14
CA ASP A 63 30.54 52.20 8.40
C ASP A 63 29.95 50.94 9.09
N GLY A 64 28.83 50.41 8.59
CA GLY A 64 28.15 49.24 9.13
C GLY A 64 27.33 49.47 10.40
N GLU A 65 27.22 50.71 10.89
CA GLU A 65 26.52 51.03 12.15
C GLU A 65 25.00 51.14 11.99
N GLU A 66 24.50 51.47 10.80
CA GLU A 66 23.07 51.56 10.51
C GLU A 66 22.65 50.45 9.55
N ILE A 67 21.69 49.62 9.97
CA ILE A 67 21.16 48.50 9.19
C ILE A 67 19.63 48.60 9.15
N VAL A 68 19.05 48.58 7.95
CA VAL A 68 17.60 48.57 7.73
C VAL A 68 17.21 47.35 6.90
N VAL A 69 16.30 46.53 7.42
CA VAL A 69 15.73 45.36 6.73
C VAL A 69 14.37 45.72 6.14
N MET A 70 14.19 45.53 4.83
CA MET A 70 12.92 45.75 4.14
C MET A 70 12.02 44.54 4.32
N ASP A 71 10.80 44.80 4.77
CA ASP A 71 9.74 43.81 4.97
C ASP A 71 8.66 43.87 3.89
N SER A 72 8.67 44.89 3.01
CA SER A 72 7.67 45.13 1.99
C SER A 72 8.20 46.06 0.89
N ILE A 73 7.60 45.98 -0.30
CA ILE A 73 7.86 46.94 -1.39
C ILE A 73 7.48 48.35 -0.94
N GLU A 74 6.32 48.52 -0.27
CA GLU A 74 5.85 49.82 0.22
C GLU A 74 6.86 50.51 1.14
N LYS A 75 7.48 49.77 2.06
CA LYS A 75 8.53 50.32 2.94
C LYS A 75 9.76 50.77 2.14
N LEU A 76 10.18 50.00 1.15
CA LEU A 76 11.29 50.37 0.27
C LEU A 76 10.97 51.65 -0.51
N GLU A 77 9.79 51.73 -1.13
CA GLU A 77 9.36 52.92 -1.88
C GLU A 77 9.28 54.16 -0.99
N ARG A 78 8.73 54.02 0.23
CA ARG A 78 8.62 55.13 1.18
C ARG A 78 9.99 55.66 1.62
N LEU A 79 10.95 54.78 1.88
CA LEU A 79 12.27 55.17 2.39
C LEU A 79 13.23 55.65 1.29
N SER A 80 13.11 55.10 0.08
CA SER A 80 13.97 55.46 -1.05
C SER A 80 13.39 56.60 -1.92
N GLY A 81 12.08 56.79 -1.90
CA GLY A 81 11.37 57.68 -2.83
C GLY A 81 11.26 57.12 -4.26
N VAL A 82 11.69 55.88 -4.50
CA VAL A 82 11.71 55.24 -5.82
C VAL A 82 10.56 54.23 -5.92
N LYS A 83 9.83 54.24 -7.03
CA LYS A 83 8.82 53.21 -7.34
C LYS A 83 9.48 51.92 -7.82
N VAL A 84 9.09 50.78 -7.26
CA VAL A 84 9.76 49.47 -7.49
C VAL A 84 8.75 48.44 -7.96
N ASN A 85 8.91 47.96 -9.20
CA ASN A 85 8.04 46.93 -9.80
C ASN A 85 8.73 45.57 -9.93
N ASP A 86 10.06 45.53 -9.88
CA ASP A 86 10.85 44.32 -9.98
C ASP A 86 11.94 44.35 -8.89
N LEU A 87 11.98 43.28 -8.09
CA LEU A 87 12.91 43.11 -6.98
C LEU A 87 14.19 42.36 -7.36
N HIS A 88 14.39 41.99 -8.63
CA HIS A 88 15.64 41.36 -9.05
C HIS A 88 16.82 42.31 -8.89
N ARG A 89 17.97 41.74 -8.55
CA ARG A 89 19.21 42.43 -8.18
C ARG A 89 19.54 43.65 -9.06
N HIS A 90 19.52 43.50 -10.38
CA HIS A 90 19.86 44.55 -11.34
C HIS A 90 18.90 45.74 -11.38
N HIS A 91 17.73 45.63 -10.76
CA HIS A 91 16.77 46.74 -10.61
C HIS A 91 16.85 47.42 -9.25
N VAL A 92 17.37 46.74 -8.22
CA VAL A 92 17.32 47.21 -6.83
C VAL A 92 18.69 47.59 -6.24
N ASP A 93 19.81 47.17 -6.85
CA ASP A 93 21.15 47.43 -6.32
C ASP A 93 21.50 48.93 -6.28
N ASP A 94 21.00 49.72 -7.24
CA ASP A 94 21.25 51.16 -7.31
C ASP A 94 20.32 51.99 -6.40
N ILE A 95 19.32 51.35 -5.77
CA ILE A 95 18.39 52.04 -4.87
C ILE A 95 19.09 52.31 -3.53
N THR A 96 19.16 53.58 -3.15
CA THR A 96 19.77 54.03 -1.90
C THR A 96 18.74 54.62 -0.95
N ILE A 97 19.07 54.65 0.34
CA ILE A 97 18.19 55.18 1.39
C ILE A 97 18.96 56.23 2.20
N PRO A 98 18.42 57.44 2.41
CA PRO A 98 19.06 58.43 3.27
C PRO A 98 19.26 57.90 4.70
N SER A 99 20.44 58.14 5.28
CA SER A 99 20.71 57.76 6.68
C SER A 99 19.77 58.51 7.63
N SER A 100 19.18 57.77 8.59
CA SER A 100 18.37 58.37 9.65
C SER A 100 19.19 59.10 10.71
N ARG A 101 20.52 58.92 10.69
CA ARG A 101 21.47 59.56 11.62
C ARG A 101 21.80 61.00 11.24
N GLY A 102 21.57 61.38 9.98
CA GLY A 102 21.82 62.72 9.46
C GLY A 102 22.47 62.71 8.07
N PRO A 103 22.38 63.82 7.30
CA PRO A 103 22.95 63.92 5.96
C PRO A 103 24.47 63.66 5.89
N GLU A 104 25.20 63.93 6.98
CA GLU A 104 26.64 63.73 7.10
C GLU A 104 27.06 62.25 7.07
N PHE A 105 26.14 61.33 7.40
CA PHE A 105 26.37 59.88 7.34
C PHE A 105 26.02 59.28 5.98
N GLY A 106 25.55 60.11 5.03
CA GLY A 106 25.30 59.72 3.65
C GLY A 106 24.07 58.83 3.47
N VAL A 107 24.24 57.73 2.73
CA VAL A 107 23.16 56.81 2.35
C VAL A 107 23.51 55.37 2.68
N LEU A 108 22.48 54.57 2.91
CA LEU A 108 22.59 53.12 3.02
C LEU A 108 22.47 52.51 1.62
N LYS A 109 23.25 51.45 1.39
CA LYS A 109 23.20 50.64 0.17
C LYS A 109 22.80 49.21 0.49
N ARG A 110 22.12 48.55 -0.45
CA ARG A 110 21.81 47.13 -0.32
C ARG A 110 23.10 46.31 -0.22
N VAL A 111 23.11 45.29 0.63
CA VAL A 111 24.17 44.27 0.60
C VAL A 111 24.17 43.54 -0.74
N GLU A 112 25.32 43.11 -1.26
CA GLU A 112 25.35 42.52 -2.61
C GLU A 112 24.73 41.12 -2.70
N ASP A 113 24.67 40.39 -1.59
CA ASP A 113 24.28 38.99 -1.56
C ASP A 113 22.79 38.76 -1.90
N VAL A 114 22.51 37.55 -2.41
CA VAL A 114 21.15 37.00 -2.61
C VAL A 114 20.89 35.85 -1.65
N PHE A 115 19.64 35.44 -1.49
CA PHE A 115 19.28 34.31 -0.64
C PHE A 115 19.78 32.97 -1.20
N ASP A 116 20.04 32.04 -0.30
CA ASP A 116 20.16 30.61 -0.59
C ASP A 116 18.84 30.07 -1.13
N CYS A 117 18.84 29.34 -2.25
CA CYS A 117 17.62 28.84 -2.91
C CYS A 117 16.72 27.97 -2.01
N TRP A 118 17.29 27.39 -0.95
CA TRP A 118 16.55 26.65 0.07
C TRP A 118 15.68 27.55 0.97
N PHE A 119 15.98 28.85 1.05
CA PHE A 119 15.16 29.86 1.71
C PHE A 119 13.90 30.15 0.91
N GLU A 120 14.00 30.36 -0.41
CA GLU A 120 12.81 30.52 -1.26
C GLU A 120 11.92 29.27 -1.19
N SER A 121 12.49 28.08 -1.41
CA SER A 121 11.71 26.84 -1.40
C SER A 121 11.14 26.50 -0.02
N GLY A 122 11.88 26.76 1.05
CA GLY A 122 11.37 26.61 2.43
C GLY A 122 10.29 27.63 2.78
N SER A 123 10.26 28.77 2.09
CA SER A 123 9.22 29.80 2.25
C SER A 123 7.94 29.52 1.46
N MET A 124 7.95 28.48 0.62
CA MET A 124 6.82 28.11 -0.25
C MET A 124 5.45 28.11 0.47
N PRO A 125 5.28 27.57 1.71
CA PRO A 125 3.96 27.47 2.34
C PRO A 125 3.20 28.78 2.54
N TYR A 126 3.91 29.90 2.62
CA TYR A 126 3.32 31.24 2.81
C TYR A 126 3.61 32.17 1.62
N ALA A 127 4.73 31.98 0.92
CA ALA A 127 5.10 32.83 -0.21
C ALA A 127 4.15 32.69 -1.42
N TYR A 128 3.64 31.48 -1.71
CA TYR A 128 2.82 31.23 -2.90
C TYR A 128 1.45 31.95 -2.90
N ILE A 129 0.99 32.36 -1.73
CA ILE A 129 -0.29 33.05 -1.50
C ILE A 129 -0.11 34.50 -1.06
N HIS A 130 1.11 35.03 -1.18
CA HIS A 130 1.43 36.42 -0.82
C HIS A 130 1.14 36.76 0.66
N TYR A 131 1.23 35.76 1.56
CA TYR A 131 1.13 36.00 3.00
C TYR A 131 2.33 36.80 3.50
N PRO A 132 2.15 37.80 4.40
CA PRO A 132 0.92 38.16 5.12
C PRO A 132 0.09 39.26 4.46
N PHE A 133 0.47 39.75 3.28
CA PHE A 133 -0.19 40.87 2.61
C PHE A 133 -1.59 40.51 2.11
N GLU A 134 -1.76 39.28 1.65
CA GLU A 134 -3.02 38.74 1.17
C GLU A 134 -3.28 37.33 1.73
N ASN A 135 -4.50 36.83 1.56
CA ASN A 135 -4.89 35.43 1.83
C ASN A 135 -4.59 34.93 3.26
N ARG A 136 -4.58 35.84 4.24
CA ARG A 136 -4.24 35.53 5.64
C ARG A 136 -5.10 34.42 6.23
N GLU A 137 -6.42 34.54 6.12
CA GLU A 137 -7.35 33.52 6.67
C GLU A 137 -7.17 32.16 5.98
N LEU A 138 -6.88 32.17 4.67
CA LEU A 138 -6.61 30.95 3.91
C LEU A 138 -5.33 30.27 4.39
N PHE A 139 -4.26 31.02 4.66
CA PHE A 139 -3.04 30.49 5.25
C PHE A 139 -3.32 29.91 6.64
N GLU A 140 -3.88 30.71 7.54
CA GLU A 140 -4.06 30.35 8.95
C GLU A 140 -4.96 29.13 9.14
N LYS A 141 -5.95 28.92 8.24
CA LYS A 141 -6.82 27.74 8.24
C LYS A 141 -6.14 26.47 7.70
N ASN A 142 -5.24 26.59 6.73
CA ASN A 142 -4.64 25.44 6.05
C ASN A 142 -3.23 25.09 6.51
N PHE A 143 -2.62 25.92 7.36
CA PHE A 143 -1.29 25.69 7.93
C PHE A 143 -1.39 25.03 9.32
N PRO A 144 -0.65 23.94 9.60
CA PRO A 144 0.35 23.30 8.74
C PRO A 144 -0.25 22.36 7.68
N GLY A 145 0.48 22.19 6.56
CA GLY A 145 0.03 21.37 5.44
C GLY A 145 -0.21 19.91 5.83
N ASN A 146 -1.24 19.27 5.28
CA ASN A 146 -1.62 17.92 5.70
C ASN A 146 -0.62 16.84 5.28
N PHE A 147 0.02 16.95 4.11
CA PHE A 147 0.85 15.91 3.54
C PHE A 147 1.91 16.46 2.60
N VAL A 148 3.13 15.90 2.65
CA VAL A 148 4.21 16.12 1.67
C VAL A 148 4.88 14.79 1.33
N ALA A 149 5.44 14.67 0.13
CA ALA A 149 6.21 13.48 -0.25
C ALA A 149 7.35 13.81 -1.21
N GLU A 150 8.58 13.55 -0.78
CA GLU A 150 9.79 13.78 -1.58
C GLU A 150 10.88 12.75 -1.24
N GLY A 151 11.98 12.81 -1.99
CA GLY A 151 13.12 11.90 -1.84
C GLY A 151 13.85 12.02 -0.50
N LEU A 152 14.58 10.96 -0.14
CA LEU A 152 15.38 10.83 1.08
C LEU A 152 16.44 11.93 1.23
N ASP A 153 16.92 12.45 0.10
CA ASP A 153 17.84 13.58 0.03
C ASP A 153 17.24 14.88 0.61
N GLN A 154 15.91 15.03 0.62
CA GLN A 154 15.25 16.22 1.16
C GLN A 154 15.29 16.32 2.68
N THR A 155 15.70 15.26 3.40
CA THR A 155 16.01 15.32 4.84
C THR A 155 17.11 16.34 5.18
N ARG A 156 17.95 16.72 4.21
CA ARG A 156 18.98 17.75 4.35
C ARG A 156 18.75 18.97 3.44
N GLY A 157 17.63 18.99 2.73
CA GLY A 157 17.25 20.05 1.80
C GLY A 157 15.91 20.64 2.24
N TRP A 158 14.88 20.40 1.44
CA TRP A 158 13.59 21.06 1.60
C TRP A 158 12.89 20.76 2.92
N PHE A 159 12.89 19.51 3.41
CA PHE A 159 12.25 19.19 4.71
C PHE A 159 12.91 19.95 5.85
N TYR A 160 14.24 20.09 5.80
CA TYR A 160 14.99 20.83 6.80
C TYR A 160 14.62 22.31 6.78
N THR A 161 14.63 22.97 5.61
CA THR A 161 14.36 24.41 5.54
C THR A 161 12.90 24.75 5.79
N LEU A 162 11.96 23.90 5.37
CA LEU A 162 10.55 23.99 5.76
C LEU A 162 10.40 24.01 7.28
N MET A 163 11.02 23.05 7.98
CA MET A 163 10.94 22.96 9.44
C MET A 163 11.61 24.16 10.12
N VAL A 164 12.81 24.55 9.69
CA VAL A 164 13.53 25.72 10.23
C VAL A 164 12.68 26.99 10.15
N LEU A 165 12.15 27.30 8.96
CA LEU A 165 11.39 28.54 8.76
C LEU A 165 10.03 28.48 9.45
N SER A 166 9.33 27.34 9.38
CA SER A 166 8.04 27.16 10.05
C SER A 166 8.15 27.31 11.56
N THR A 167 9.14 26.67 12.18
CA THR A 167 9.38 26.78 13.62
C THR A 167 9.79 28.21 13.98
N ALA A 168 10.68 28.84 13.22
CA ALA A 168 11.14 30.20 13.50
C ALA A 168 10.02 31.25 13.40
N LEU A 169 9.14 31.13 12.40
CA LEU A 169 8.10 32.14 12.13
C LEU A 169 6.80 31.88 12.89
N PHE A 170 6.43 30.61 13.09
CA PHE A 170 5.10 30.23 13.58
C PHE A 170 5.11 29.31 14.81
N GLY A 171 6.28 28.82 15.24
CA GLY A 171 6.39 27.88 16.36
C GLY A 171 5.66 26.55 16.13
N LYS A 172 5.48 26.14 14.87
CA LYS A 172 4.73 24.94 14.46
C LYS A 172 5.55 24.12 13.46
N PRO A 173 5.27 22.81 13.28
CA PRO A 173 5.81 22.06 12.15
C PRO A 173 5.26 22.57 10.81
N ALA A 174 6.00 22.38 9.72
CA ALA A 174 5.56 22.84 8.39
C ALA A 174 4.47 21.94 7.77
N PHE A 175 4.44 20.67 8.18
CA PHE A 175 3.55 19.63 7.67
C PHE A 175 3.14 18.66 8.78
N LYS A 176 2.00 18.00 8.62
CA LYS A 176 1.50 16.98 9.56
C LYS A 176 2.02 15.58 9.21
N ASN A 177 1.95 15.20 7.93
CA ASN A 177 2.32 13.86 7.46
C ASN A 177 3.36 13.94 6.33
N LEU A 178 4.28 12.98 6.29
CA LEU A 178 5.33 12.91 5.28
C LEU A 178 5.56 11.48 4.79
N ILE A 179 5.56 11.25 3.47
CA ILE A 179 6.13 10.02 2.88
C ILE A 179 7.53 10.35 2.36
N CYS A 180 8.54 9.65 2.88
CA CYS A 180 9.90 9.79 2.41
C CYS A 180 10.21 8.72 1.37
N ASN A 181 10.39 9.16 0.12
CA ASN A 181 10.70 8.28 -1.00
C ASN A 181 12.20 7.95 -1.03
N GLY A 182 12.54 6.74 -1.42
CA GLY A 182 13.91 6.32 -1.67
C GLY A 182 14.38 6.73 -3.05
N LEU A 183 15.40 6.03 -3.55
CA LEU A 183 16.04 6.36 -4.82
C LEU A 183 15.73 5.32 -5.88
N VAL A 184 15.27 5.78 -7.04
CA VAL A 184 15.21 4.95 -8.25
C VAL A 184 16.60 4.90 -8.88
N LEU A 185 17.11 3.68 -9.03
CA LEU A 185 18.44 3.37 -9.56
C LEU A 185 18.30 2.68 -10.92
N ALA A 186 19.33 2.81 -11.74
CA ALA A 186 19.46 2.04 -12.97
C ALA A 186 19.45 0.52 -12.69
N GLU A 187 19.27 -0.29 -13.74
CA GLU A 187 19.21 -1.76 -13.63
C GLU A 187 20.46 -2.36 -12.96
N ASP A 188 21.62 -1.74 -13.20
CA ASP A 188 22.93 -2.11 -12.63
C ASP A 188 23.14 -1.60 -11.19
N GLY A 189 22.15 -0.90 -10.61
CA GLY A 189 22.19 -0.33 -9.27
C GLY A 189 22.92 1.01 -9.16
N LYS A 190 23.38 1.61 -10.26
CA LYS A 190 23.98 2.95 -10.21
C LYS A 190 22.90 4.04 -10.17
N LYS A 191 23.25 5.18 -9.57
CA LYS A 191 22.40 6.38 -9.60
C LYS A 191 22.13 6.78 -11.06
N MET A 192 20.85 7.01 -11.37
CA MET A 192 20.45 7.53 -12.68
C MET A 192 20.97 8.95 -12.86
N SER A 193 21.44 9.29 -14.06
CA SER A 193 21.85 10.65 -14.39
C SER A 193 21.68 10.95 -15.86
N LYS A 194 21.25 12.18 -16.17
CA LYS A 194 21.09 12.68 -17.55
C LYS A 194 22.37 12.53 -18.36
N SER A 195 23.53 12.80 -17.75
CA SER A 195 24.84 12.69 -18.41
C SER A 195 25.24 11.26 -18.76
N LYS A 196 24.85 10.27 -17.95
CA LYS A 196 25.16 8.84 -18.21
C LYS A 196 24.13 8.16 -19.10
N GLN A 197 22.97 8.79 -19.34
CA GLN A 197 21.84 8.22 -20.10
C GLN A 197 21.52 6.77 -19.68
N ASN A 198 21.69 6.45 -18.40
CA ASN A 198 21.61 5.09 -17.86
C ASN A 198 20.22 4.75 -17.30
N TYR A 199 19.17 5.36 -17.85
CA TYR A 199 17.79 5.13 -17.44
C TYR A 199 16.88 5.14 -18.68
N PRO A 200 15.86 4.28 -18.73
CA PRO A 200 14.85 4.36 -19.77
C PRO A 200 14.07 5.66 -19.62
N SER A 201 13.74 6.30 -20.75
CA SER A 201 12.90 7.50 -20.71
C SER A 201 11.54 7.15 -20.06
N PRO A 202 11.06 7.94 -19.08
CA PRO A 202 9.73 7.71 -18.51
C PRO A 202 8.63 7.65 -19.57
N MET A 203 8.75 8.47 -20.62
CA MET A 203 7.77 8.49 -21.72
C MET A 203 7.80 7.20 -22.53
N GLU A 204 8.97 6.63 -22.83
CA GLU A 204 9.05 5.34 -23.53
C GLU A 204 8.34 4.22 -22.76
N VAL A 205 8.49 4.19 -21.43
CA VAL A 205 7.81 3.21 -20.57
C VAL A 205 6.29 3.44 -20.56
N ILE A 206 5.86 4.70 -20.53
CA ILE A 206 4.43 5.06 -20.56
C ILE A 206 3.81 4.69 -21.91
N ASP A 207 4.50 4.97 -23.02
CA ASP A 207 4.02 4.66 -24.37
C ASP A 207 3.93 3.15 -24.60
N GLU A 208 4.83 2.36 -24.00
CA GLU A 208 4.86 0.90 -24.15
C GLU A 208 3.88 0.17 -23.22
N TYR A 209 3.78 0.57 -21.94
CA TYR A 209 3.01 -0.17 -20.91
C TYR A 209 1.87 0.62 -20.27
N GLY A 210 1.78 1.93 -20.50
CA GLY A 210 0.80 2.82 -19.90
C GLY A 210 1.24 3.43 -18.57
N ALA A 211 0.71 4.63 -18.28
CA ALA A 211 1.00 5.37 -17.05
C ALA A 211 0.61 4.61 -15.77
N ASP A 212 -0.52 3.90 -15.79
CA ASP A 212 -1.03 3.19 -14.62
C ASP A 212 -0.18 1.97 -14.24
N ALA A 213 0.45 1.30 -15.23
CA ALA A 213 1.39 0.22 -14.97
C ALA A 213 2.66 0.74 -14.28
N LEU A 214 3.18 1.88 -14.74
CA LEU A 214 4.31 2.54 -14.09
C LEU A 214 3.96 3.00 -12.67
N ARG A 215 2.77 3.58 -12.47
CA ARG A 215 2.29 4.00 -11.15
C ARG A 215 2.23 2.85 -10.15
N LEU A 216 1.54 1.76 -10.49
CA LEU A 216 1.45 0.59 -9.61
C LEU A 216 2.81 -0.07 -9.37
N TYR A 217 3.67 -0.12 -10.38
CA TYR A 217 5.03 -0.65 -10.23
C TYR A 217 5.83 0.13 -9.18
N LEU A 218 5.78 1.46 -9.22
CA LEU A 218 6.49 2.33 -8.27
C LEU A 218 5.86 2.28 -6.87
N VAL A 219 4.53 2.33 -6.77
CA VAL A 219 3.82 2.28 -5.50
C VAL A 219 4.04 0.95 -4.77
N ASN A 220 4.08 -0.17 -5.50
CA ASN A 220 4.35 -1.50 -4.96
C ASN A 220 5.84 -1.76 -4.65
N SER A 221 6.69 -0.73 -4.72
CA SER A 221 8.13 -0.91 -4.57
C SER A 221 8.63 -0.40 -3.22
N PRO A 222 9.85 -0.80 -2.80
CA PRO A 222 10.49 -0.26 -1.60
C PRO A 222 10.73 1.26 -1.66
N VAL A 223 10.59 1.90 -2.84
CA VAL A 223 10.84 3.32 -3.01
C VAL A 223 9.90 4.17 -2.16
N VAL A 224 8.66 3.77 -1.91
CA VAL A 224 7.74 4.53 -1.04
C VAL A 224 8.01 4.32 0.45
N ARG A 225 9.13 3.65 0.79
CA ARG A 225 9.60 3.36 2.16
C ARG A 225 11.07 3.77 2.35
N ALA A 226 11.50 4.83 1.67
CA ALA A 226 12.87 5.36 1.71
C ALA A 226 13.98 4.38 1.26
N GLU A 227 13.64 3.26 0.62
CA GLU A 227 14.59 2.27 0.11
C GLU A 227 14.86 2.43 -1.39
N SER A 228 15.98 1.87 -1.87
CA SER A 228 16.31 1.95 -3.29
C SER A 228 15.56 0.93 -4.14
N LEU A 229 15.11 1.35 -5.32
CA LEU A 229 14.53 0.47 -6.33
C LEU A 229 15.45 0.42 -7.55
N ARG A 230 15.88 -0.78 -7.96
CA ARG A 230 16.50 -0.98 -9.28
C ARG A 230 15.40 -1.09 -10.32
N PHE A 231 15.19 -0.03 -11.10
CA PHE A 231 14.12 0.03 -12.07
C PHE A 231 14.36 -0.95 -13.22
N LYS A 232 13.36 -1.78 -13.56
CA LYS A 232 13.41 -2.72 -14.68
C LYS A 232 12.10 -2.69 -15.46
N ARG A 233 12.17 -2.55 -16.79
CA ARG A 233 10.97 -2.53 -17.67
C ARG A 233 10.12 -3.80 -17.53
N ILE A 234 10.75 -4.96 -17.38
CA ILE A 234 10.05 -6.23 -17.20
C ILE A 234 9.15 -6.26 -15.95
N GLY A 235 9.48 -5.47 -14.92
CA GLY A 235 8.64 -5.34 -13.74
C GLY A 235 7.34 -4.57 -14.02
N VAL A 236 7.41 -3.54 -14.86
CA VAL A 236 6.24 -2.78 -15.32
C VAL A 236 5.34 -3.67 -16.18
N PHE A 237 5.92 -4.45 -17.10
CA PHE A 237 5.18 -5.45 -17.86
C PHE A 237 4.52 -6.51 -16.96
N GLY A 238 5.19 -6.91 -15.88
CA GLY A 238 4.62 -7.80 -14.86
C GLY A 238 3.31 -7.26 -14.28
N VAL A 239 3.22 -5.97 -13.98
CA VAL A 239 1.97 -5.33 -13.52
C VAL A 239 0.86 -5.46 -14.56
N VAL A 240 1.16 -5.25 -15.85
CA VAL A 240 0.17 -5.43 -16.93
C VAL A 240 -0.36 -6.86 -16.97
N LYS A 241 0.54 -7.84 -16.94
CA LYS A 241 0.23 -9.27 -17.00
C LYS A 241 -0.53 -9.76 -15.77
N ASP A 242 -0.11 -9.36 -14.58
CA ASP A 242 -0.57 -9.96 -13.32
C ASP A 242 -1.72 -9.17 -12.68
N VAL A 243 -1.94 -7.91 -13.07
CA VAL A 243 -3.03 -7.06 -12.53
C VAL A 243 -4.03 -6.69 -13.62
N PHE A 244 -3.61 -5.93 -14.63
CA PHE A 244 -4.55 -5.34 -15.58
C PHE A 244 -5.22 -6.36 -16.49
N LEU A 245 -4.49 -7.35 -16.99
CA LEU A 245 -5.07 -8.37 -17.87
C LEU A 245 -6.15 -9.22 -17.16
N PRO A 246 -5.91 -9.80 -15.96
CA PRO A 246 -6.95 -10.50 -15.21
C PRO A 246 -8.16 -9.62 -14.89
N TRP A 247 -7.93 -8.38 -14.45
CA TRP A 247 -9.01 -7.44 -14.15
C TRP A 247 -9.86 -7.11 -15.38
N TYR A 248 -9.20 -6.75 -16.49
CA TYR A 248 -9.86 -6.45 -17.75
C TYR A 248 -10.62 -7.66 -18.28
N ASN A 249 -10.09 -8.87 -18.10
CA ASN A 249 -10.78 -10.11 -18.50
C ASN A 249 -12.07 -10.34 -17.70
N ALA A 250 -12.09 -10.07 -16.39
CA ALA A 250 -13.32 -10.13 -15.59
C ALA A 250 -14.36 -9.11 -16.08
N TYR A 251 -13.93 -7.87 -16.29
CA TYR A 251 -14.78 -6.82 -16.88
C TYR A 251 -15.33 -7.20 -18.26
N ARG A 252 -14.46 -7.67 -19.15
CA ARG A 252 -14.84 -8.10 -20.50
C ARG A 252 -15.83 -9.27 -20.45
N PHE A 253 -15.64 -10.20 -19.53
CA PHE A 253 -16.54 -11.33 -19.34
C PHE A 253 -17.95 -10.87 -18.91
N LEU A 254 -18.05 -9.91 -17.99
CA LEU A 254 -19.32 -9.27 -17.64
C LEU A 254 -20.00 -8.67 -18.87
N VAL A 255 -19.30 -7.78 -19.59
CA VAL A 255 -19.85 -7.07 -20.76
C VAL A 255 -20.31 -8.03 -21.85
N GLN A 256 -19.54 -9.08 -22.14
CA GLN A 256 -19.89 -10.07 -23.14
C GLN A 256 -21.17 -10.84 -22.77
N ASN A 257 -21.30 -11.25 -21.51
CA ASN A 257 -22.48 -12.00 -21.09
C ASN A 257 -23.72 -11.11 -20.94
N ALA A 258 -23.57 -9.87 -20.50
CA ALA A 258 -24.65 -8.89 -20.50
C ALA A 258 -25.19 -8.66 -21.94
N LYS A 259 -24.30 -8.35 -22.89
CA LYS A 259 -24.68 -8.18 -24.31
C LYS A 259 -25.30 -9.43 -24.92
N ARG A 260 -24.82 -10.62 -24.56
CA ARG A 260 -25.38 -11.88 -25.04
C ARG A 260 -26.85 -12.02 -24.65
N LEU A 261 -27.21 -11.69 -23.40
CA LEU A 261 -28.60 -11.73 -22.95
C LEU A 261 -29.49 -10.78 -23.77
N GLU A 262 -29.00 -9.57 -24.06
CA GLU A 262 -29.72 -8.59 -24.88
C GLU A 262 -29.97 -9.11 -26.30
N VAL A 263 -28.97 -9.74 -26.92
CA VAL A 263 -29.09 -10.33 -28.26
C VAL A 263 -30.04 -11.53 -28.28
N GLU A 264 -30.13 -12.28 -27.18
CA GLU A 264 -31.06 -13.40 -27.01
C GLU A 264 -32.51 -12.96 -26.75
N GLY A 265 -32.79 -11.65 -26.79
CA GLY A 265 -34.13 -11.08 -26.69
C GLY A 265 -34.54 -10.64 -25.29
N LEU A 266 -33.61 -10.66 -24.33
CA LEU A 266 -33.85 -10.14 -22.98
C LEU A 266 -33.66 -8.62 -22.93
N THR A 267 -34.24 -7.99 -21.91
CA THR A 267 -34.09 -6.55 -21.69
C THR A 267 -32.64 -6.14 -21.48
N ALA A 268 -32.31 -4.89 -21.82
CA ALA A 268 -31.01 -4.29 -21.56
C ALA A 268 -30.54 -4.54 -20.12
N PHE A 269 -29.27 -4.92 -19.96
CA PHE A 269 -28.75 -5.25 -18.64
C PHE A 269 -28.83 -4.05 -17.71
N SER A 270 -29.57 -4.22 -16.61
CA SER A 270 -29.66 -3.27 -15.52
C SER A 270 -29.32 -3.99 -14.22
N PRO A 271 -28.34 -3.50 -13.44
CA PRO A 271 -27.86 -4.18 -12.25
C PRO A 271 -28.95 -4.16 -11.17
N ILE A 272 -29.17 -5.31 -10.54
CA ILE A 272 -30.02 -5.42 -9.35
C ILE A 272 -29.39 -4.61 -8.21
N ASP A 273 -30.21 -3.98 -7.38
CA ASP A 273 -29.75 -3.23 -6.22
C ASP A 273 -29.03 -4.12 -5.19
N GLN A 274 -28.06 -3.57 -4.47
CA GLN A 274 -27.26 -4.36 -3.53
C GLN A 274 -28.10 -4.97 -2.39
N ALA A 275 -29.17 -4.29 -1.93
CA ALA A 275 -30.01 -4.81 -0.86
C ALA A 275 -30.77 -6.07 -1.27
N SER A 276 -31.19 -6.16 -2.53
CA SER A 276 -31.77 -7.36 -3.12
C SER A 276 -30.73 -8.46 -3.33
N LEU A 277 -29.51 -8.11 -3.77
CA LEU A 277 -28.43 -9.10 -3.96
C LEU A 277 -27.99 -9.77 -2.65
N ARG A 278 -28.09 -9.09 -1.51
CA ARG A 278 -27.88 -9.66 -0.18
C ARG A 278 -28.86 -10.78 0.18
N LYS A 279 -29.90 -11.00 -0.62
CA LYS A 279 -30.83 -12.13 -0.46
C LYS A 279 -30.50 -13.30 -1.38
N SER A 280 -29.40 -13.22 -2.15
CA SER A 280 -28.96 -14.32 -3.00
C SER A 280 -28.82 -15.60 -2.18
N SER A 281 -29.24 -16.73 -2.74
CA SER A 281 -29.02 -18.04 -2.12
C SER A 281 -27.59 -18.55 -2.29
N ASN A 282 -26.82 -17.92 -3.20
CA ASN A 282 -25.49 -18.38 -3.57
C ASN A 282 -24.40 -17.88 -2.61
N VAL A 283 -23.67 -18.82 -2.02
CA VAL A 283 -22.59 -18.52 -1.05
C VAL A 283 -21.44 -17.70 -1.64
N LEU A 284 -21.11 -17.88 -2.93
CA LEU A 284 -20.03 -17.12 -3.57
C LEU A 284 -20.42 -15.68 -3.88
N ASP A 285 -21.71 -15.36 -4.03
CA ASP A 285 -22.18 -13.98 -4.19
C ASP A 285 -21.97 -13.18 -2.90
N HIS A 286 -22.32 -13.78 -1.75
CA HIS A 286 -22.03 -13.20 -0.43
C HIS A 286 -20.54 -13.05 -0.19
N TRP A 287 -19.77 -14.08 -0.56
CA TRP A 287 -18.33 -14.06 -0.40
C TRP A 287 -17.64 -12.97 -1.21
N ILE A 288 -17.96 -12.79 -2.49
CA ILE A 288 -17.30 -11.75 -3.28
C ILE A 288 -17.69 -10.35 -2.82
N HIS A 289 -18.92 -10.16 -2.32
CA HIS A 289 -19.32 -8.92 -1.67
C HIS A 289 -18.47 -8.65 -0.43
N SER A 290 -18.36 -9.63 0.48
CA SER A 290 -17.51 -9.51 1.68
C SER A 290 -16.04 -9.27 1.33
N ALA A 291 -15.49 -9.99 0.34
CA ALA A 291 -14.12 -9.80 -0.12
C ALA A 291 -13.88 -8.40 -0.73
N THR A 292 -14.89 -7.82 -1.38
CA THR A 292 -14.86 -6.45 -1.90
C THR A 292 -14.89 -5.42 -0.77
N GLU A 293 -15.75 -5.62 0.24
CA GLU A 293 -15.77 -4.81 1.48
C GLU A 293 -14.43 -4.87 2.20
N SER A 294 -13.83 -6.07 2.30
CA SER A 294 -12.49 -6.28 2.87
C SER A 294 -11.41 -5.53 2.09
N LEU A 295 -11.48 -5.49 0.74
CA LEU A 295 -10.59 -4.67 -0.07
C LEU A 295 -10.75 -3.17 0.26
N VAL A 296 -11.98 -2.66 0.30
CA VAL A 296 -12.25 -1.24 0.59
C VAL A 296 -11.76 -0.87 1.99
N SER A 297 -12.07 -1.69 2.99
CA SER A 297 -11.63 -1.51 4.38
C SER A 297 -10.10 -1.47 4.49
N PHE A 298 -9.43 -2.43 3.83
CA PHE A 298 -7.98 -2.50 3.82
C PHE A 298 -7.35 -1.26 3.16
N VAL A 299 -7.89 -0.82 2.02
CA VAL A 299 -7.37 0.37 1.32
C VAL A 299 -7.55 1.63 2.17
N HIS A 300 -8.70 1.81 2.82
CA HIS A 300 -8.92 2.90 3.78
C HIS A 300 -7.85 2.89 4.88
N GLN A 301 -7.70 1.75 5.57
CA GLN A 301 -6.76 1.61 6.69
C GLN A 301 -5.30 1.91 6.26
N GLU A 302 -4.90 1.44 5.09
CA GLU A 302 -3.53 1.63 4.61
C GLU A 302 -3.31 3.06 4.09
N MET A 303 -4.30 3.68 3.45
CA MET A 303 -4.22 5.07 2.99
C MET A 303 -4.24 6.09 4.15
N ASP A 304 -5.07 5.87 5.17
CA ASP A 304 -5.09 6.68 6.40
C ASP A 304 -3.74 6.64 7.13
N ALA A 305 -3.04 5.51 7.03
CA ALA A 305 -1.70 5.31 7.56
C ALA A 305 -0.58 5.68 6.56
N TYR A 306 -0.88 6.23 5.39
CA TYR A 306 0.08 6.58 4.33
C TYR A 306 0.97 5.40 3.86
N ARG A 307 0.48 4.15 3.97
CA ARG A 307 1.20 2.90 3.62
C ARG A 307 0.81 2.41 2.22
N LEU A 308 1.28 3.12 1.19
CA LEU A 308 0.89 2.82 -0.21
C LEU A 308 1.35 1.43 -0.70
N TYR A 309 2.47 0.93 -0.19
CA TYR A 309 3.14 -0.30 -0.65
C TYR A 309 2.39 -1.60 -0.30
N THR A 310 1.39 -1.55 0.57
CA THR A 310 0.61 -2.71 1.00
C THR A 310 -0.64 -2.92 0.15
N VAL A 311 -1.12 -1.86 -0.53
CA VAL A 311 -2.36 -1.86 -1.30
C VAL A 311 -2.27 -2.76 -2.53
N VAL A 312 -1.20 -2.66 -3.31
CA VAL A 312 -1.06 -3.41 -4.57
C VAL A 312 -1.00 -4.93 -4.35
N PRO A 313 -0.25 -5.47 -3.37
CA PRO A 313 -0.29 -6.90 -3.06
C PRO A 313 -1.68 -7.41 -2.69
N TYR A 314 -2.44 -6.63 -1.90
CA TYR A 314 -3.81 -6.99 -1.53
C TYR A 314 -4.74 -6.94 -2.75
N LEU A 315 -4.60 -5.93 -3.61
CA LEU A 315 -5.32 -5.84 -4.88
C LEU A 315 -5.07 -7.08 -5.74
N VAL A 316 -3.80 -7.48 -5.94
CA VAL A 316 -3.44 -8.68 -6.73
C VAL A 316 -4.17 -9.91 -6.20
N LYS A 317 -4.15 -10.13 -4.88
CA LYS A 317 -4.87 -11.24 -4.24
C LYS A 317 -6.37 -11.16 -4.48
N TYR A 318 -6.95 -9.97 -4.37
CA TYR A 318 -8.38 -9.77 -4.62
C TYR A 318 -8.76 -10.02 -6.10
N ILE A 319 -7.94 -9.58 -7.06
CA ILE A 319 -8.19 -9.82 -8.49
C ILE A 319 -8.09 -11.32 -8.81
N ASP A 320 -7.13 -12.03 -8.22
CA ASP A 320 -7.04 -13.49 -8.32
C ASP A 320 -8.31 -14.14 -7.78
N ASN A 321 -8.76 -13.74 -6.59
CA ASN A 321 -10.03 -14.20 -6.00
C ASN A 321 -11.24 -13.93 -6.91
N LEU A 322 -11.36 -12.72 -7.46
CA LEU A 322 -12.46 -12.36 -8.36
C LEU A 322 -12.46 -13.23 -9.63
N THR A 323 -11.28 -13.47 -10.22
CA THR A 323 -11.16 -14.14 -11.52
C THR A 323 -11.15 -15.66 -11.41
N ASN A 324 -10.31 -16.20 -10.54
CA ASN A 324 -10.04 -17.63 -10.40
C ASN A 324 -10.97 -18.34 -9.41
N ILE A 325 -11.67 -17.60 -8.55
CA ILE A 325 -12.72 -18.14 -7.70
C ILE A 325 -14.09 -17.68 -8.23
N TYR A 326 -14.46 -16.42 -8.03
CA TYR A 326 -15.85 -15.99 -8.29
C TYR A 326 -16.27 -16.23 -9.75
N VAL A 327 -15.54 -15.66 -10.71
CA VAL A 327 -15.88 -15.80 -12.14
C VAL A 327 -15.78 -17.25 -12.61
N ARG A 328 -14.73 -17.99 -12.20
CA ARG A 328 -14.51 -19.39 -12.59
C ARG A 328 -15.66 -20.29 -12.14
N PHE A 329 -15.97 -20.31 -10.85
CA PHE A 329 -16.99 -21.20 -10.28
C PHE A 329 -18.41 -20.80 -10.71
N ASN A 330 -18.66 -19.51 -10.99
CA ASN A 330 -19.97 -19.04 -11.42
C ASN A 330 -20.11 -18.90 -12.94
N ARG A 331 -19.18 -19.44 -13.76
CA ARG A 331 -19.27 -19.34 -15.25
C ARG A 331 -20.58 -19.87 -15.82
N LYS A 332 -21.15 -20.94 -15.25
CA LYS A 332 -22.44 -21.50 -15.70
C LYS A 332 -23.58 -20.50 -15.44
N ARG A 333 -23.58 -19.89 -14.24
CA ARG A 333 -24.56 -18.89 -13.80
C ARG A 333 -24.48 -17.63 -14.65
N LEU A 334 -23.28 -17.07 -14.80
CA LEU A 334 -23.00 -15.88 -15.60
C LEU A 334 -23.31 -16.07 -17.10
N LYS A 335 -23.37 -17.31 -17.58
CA LYS A 335 -23.75 -17.69 -18.96
C LYS A 335 -25.23 -18.06 -19.12
N GLY A 336 -26.06 -17.91 -18.08
CA GLY A 336 -27.49 -18.22 -18.14
C GLY A 336 -27.85 -19.70 -18.12
N ARG A 337 -26.91 -20.59 -17.80
CA ARG A 337 -27.17 -22.05 -17.81
C ARG A 337 -27.96 -22.55 -16.60
N THR A 338 -28.15 -21.70 -15.59
CA THR A 338 -28.88 -21.99 -14.35
C THR A 338 -30.22 -21.26 -14.28
N GLY A 339 -30.63 -20.59 -15.36
CA GLY A 339 -31.85 -19.78 -15.41
C GLY A 339 -31.55 -18.27 -15.51
N GLU A 340 -32.55 -17.52 -15.99
CA GLU A 340 -32.41 -16.08 -16.25
C GLU A 340 -32.20 -15.28 -14.96
N GLU A 341 -32.99 -15.54 -13.92
CA GLU A 341 -32.93 -14.80 -12.66
C GLU A 341 -31.56 -14.97 -11.97
N ASP A 342 -31.07 -16.20 -11.89
CA ASP A 342 -29.76 -16.50 -11.30
C ASP A 342 -28.59 -15.91 -12.14
N CYS A 343 -28.75 -15.87 -13.46
CA CYS A 343 -27.83 -15.16 -14.35
C CYS A 343 -27.80 -13.66 -14.03
N LYS A 344 -28.97 -13.03 -13.87
CA LYS A 344 -29.08 -11.60 -13.56
C LYS A 344 -28.49 -11.27 -12.19
N ILE A 345 -28.72 -12.12 -11.19
CA ILE A 345 -28.12 -11.99 -9.84
C ILE A 345 -26.59 -12.07 -9.92
N SER A 346 -26.04 -13.09 -10.58
CA SER A 346 -24.58 -13.27 -10.68
C SER A 346 -23.90 -12.17 -11.51
N LEU A 347 -24.50 -11.72 -12.62
CA LEU A 347 -23.99 -10.59 -13.40
C LEU A 347 -24.05 -9.27 -12.62
N SER A 348 -25.13 -9.02 -11.87
CA SER A 348 -25.26 -7.83 -11.03
C SER A 348 -24.25 -7.84 -9.88
N THR A 349 -24.00 -9.00 -9.26
CA THR A 349 -22.98 -9.16 -8.23
C THR A 349 -21.58 -8.86 -8.77
N LEU A 350 -21.23 -9.43 -9.94
CA LEU A 350 -19.96 -9.12 -10.62
C LEU A 350 -19.84 -7.64 -10.99
N TYR A 351 -20.93 -7.02 -11.44
CA TYR A 351 -20.99 -5.59 -11.76
C TYR A 351 -20.64 -4.73 -10.55
N HIS A 352 -21.31 -4.95 -9.40
CA HIS A 352 -21.04 -4.18 -8.18
C HIS A 352 -19.61 -4.38 -7.67
N ALA A 353 -19.12 -5.63 -7.66
CA ALA A 353 -17.73 -5.92 -7.29
C ALA A 353 -16.74 -5.13 -8.17
N LEU A 354 -16.94 -5.12 -9.50
CA LEU A 354 -16.09 -4.38 -10.43
C LEU A 354 -16.18 -2.87 -10.26
N VAL A 355 -17.38 -2.30 -10.13
CA VAL A 355 -17.57 -0.85 -9.94
C VAL A 355 -16.90 -0.40 -8.64
N THR A 356 -17.18 -1.07 -7.52
CA THR A 356 -16.57 -0.74 -6.22
C THR A 356 -15.05 -0.84 -6.28
N THR A 357 -14.51 -1.90 -6.91
CA THR A 357 -13.06 -2.04 -7.11
C THR A 357 -12.49 -0.89 -7.95
N CYS A 358 -13.17 -0.49 -9.03
CA CYS A 358 -12.73 0.63 -9.86
C CYS A 358 -12.68 1.93 -9.05
N VAL A 359 -13.72 2.24 -8.26
CA VAL A 359 -13.76 3.47 -7.46
C VAL A 359 -12.66 3.45 -6.38
N ALA A 360 -12.49 2.33 -5.68
CA ALA A 360 -11.45 2.19 -4.65
C ALA A 360 -10.03 2.37 -5.22
N MET A 361 -9.80 1.91 -6.45
CA MET A 361 -8.48 1.94 -7.10
C MET A 361 -8.25 3.17 -7.98
N ALA A 362 -9.24 4.04 -8.16
CA ALA A 362 -9.12 5.26 -8.98
C ALA A 362 -7.92 6.16 -8.59
N PRO A 363 -7.53 6.31 -7.30
CA PRO A 363 -6.33 7.06 -6.93
C PRO A 363 -5.01 6.44 -7.44
N PHE A 364 -4.99 5.11 -7.63
CA PHE A 364 -3.81 4.35 -8.04
C PHE A 364 -3.71 4.21 -9.57
N THR A 365 -4.83 3.91 -10.22
CA THR A 365 -4.89 3.60 -11.66
C THR A 365 -5.99 4.42 -12.37
N PRO A 366 -5.87 5.75 -12.38
CA PRO A 366 -6.96 6.64 -12.79
C PRO A 366 -7.45 6.40 -14.22
N PHE A 367 -6.54 6.15 -15.16
CA PHE A 367 -6.91 6.02 -16.57
C PHE A 367 -7.62 4.69 -16.85
N PHE A 368 -7.08 3.59 -16.33
CA PHE A 368 -7.64 2.26 -16.48
C PHE A 368 -9.04 2.18 -15.88
N THR A 369 -9.20 2.64 -14.62
CA THR A 369 -10.50 2.60 -13.94
C THR A 369 -11.52 3.50 -14.60
N GLU A 370 -11.11 4.68 -15.09
CA GLU A 370 -12.01 5.58 -15.82
C GLU A 370 -12.53 4.92 -17.11
N VAL A 371 -11.67 4.27 -17.89
CA VAL A 371 -12.09 3.58 -19.13
C VAL A 371 -13.14 2.50 -18.85
N LEU A 372 -12.96 1.70 -17.79
CA LEU A 372 -13.94 0.66 -17.44
C LEU A 372 -15.23 1.29 -16.91
N TYR A 373 -15.09 2.29 -16.04
CA TYR A 373 -16.21 3.01 -15.44
C TYR A 373 -17.09 3.68 -16.51
N GLN A 374 -16.51 4.32 -17.53
CA GLN A 374 -17.27 4.95 -18.61
C GLN A 374 -18.20 3.99 -19.37
N ASN A 375 -17.85 2.69 -19.43
CA ASN A 375 -18.76 1.69 -19.97
C ASN A 375 -19.73 1.16 -18.91
N LEU A 376 -19.24 0.82 -17.72
CA LEU A 376 -20.06 0.28 -16.62
C LEU A 376 -21.17 1.26 -16.18
N ARG A 377 -20.89 2.56 -16.19
CA ARG A 377 -21.85 3.60 -15.80
C ARG A 377 -23.09 3.62 -16.70
N LYS A 378 -23.00 3.17 -17.95
CA LYS A 378 -24.13 3.12 -18.89
C LYS A 378 -25.23 2.15 -18.45
N ALA A 379 -24.88 1.16 -17.62
CA ALA A 379 -25.83 0.21 -17.05
C ALA A 379 -26.65 0.80 -15.89
N SER A 380 -26.26 1.95 -15.33
CA SER A 380 -26.94 2.59 -14.18
C SER A 380 -27.30 4.03 -14.48
N SER A 381 -28.56 4.40 -14.24
CA SER A 381 -29.06 5.77 -14.43
C SER A 381 -28.58 6.78 -13.38
N LYS A 382 -28.01 6.30 -12.26
CA LYS A 382 -27.55 7.12 -11.12
C LYS A 382 -26.03 7.11 -10.98
N SER A 383 -25.33 7.43 -12.08
CA SER A 383 -23.87 7.35 -12.14
C SER A 383 -23.24 8.71 -12.48
N GLU A 384 -22.21 9.09 -11.73
CA GLU A 384 -21.42 10.29 -11.98
C GLU A 384 -20.78 10.27 -13.37
N GLN A 385 -20.50 11.45 -13.92
CA GLN A 385 -19.94 11.58 -15.27
C GLN A 385 -18.53 10.99 -15.39
N SER A 386 -17.73 11.04 -14.33
CA SER A 386 -16.38 10.48 -14.23
C SER A 386 -16.23 9.75 -12.91
N ILE A 387 -15.39 8.72 -12.87
CA ILE A 387 -15.09 7.98 -11.65
C ILE A 387 -14.46 8.89 -10.58
N HIS A 388 -13.79 9.97 -11.02
CA HIS A 388 -13.14 10.94 -10.15
C HIS A 388 -14.12 11.90 -9.45
N PHE A 389 -15.40 11.86 -9.80
CA PHE A 389 -16.46 12.56 -9.07
C PHE A 389 -17.22 11.64 -8.10
N CYS A 390 -16.91 10.33 -8.11
CA CYS A 390 -17.48 9.41 -7.14
C CYS A 390 -16.88 9.63 -5.75
N SER A 391 -17.72 9.51 -4.72
CA SER A 391 -17.23 9.39 -3.35
C SER A 391 -16.44 8.08 -3.22
N PHE A 392 -15.36 8.11 -2.45
CA PHE A 392 -14.64 6.88 -2.11
C PHE A 392 -15.60 5.91 -1.40
N PRO A 393 -15.60 4.61 -1.74
CA PRO A 393 -16.56 3.66 -1.18
C PRO A 393 -16.45 3.62 0.35
N SER A 394 -17.60 3.66 1.02
CA SER A 394 -17.68 3.44 2.46
C SER A 394 -17.91 1.95 2.72
N THR A 395 -17.31 1.44 3.79
CA THR A 395 -17.60 0.09 4.25
C THR A 395 -18.94 0.09 4.95
N THR A 396 -19.80 -0.87 4.65
CA THR A 396 -21.10 -1.00 5.33
C THR A 396 -20.97 -1.62 6.73
N GLY A 397 -19.77 -2.12 7.08
CA GLY A 397 -19.50 -2.85 8.32
C GLY A 397 -20.03 -4.29 8.29
N GLU A 398 -20.63 -4.72 7.19
CA GLU A 398 -21.25 -6.03 7.01
C GLU A 398 -20.28 -7.03 6.36
N ARG A 399 -19.05 -7.08 6.87
CA ARG A 399 -18.08 -8.09 6.48
C ARG A 399 -18.52 -9.45 7.04
N ASP A 400 -18.57 -10.47 6.19
CA ASP A 400 -18.85 -11.84 6.60
C ASP A 400 -17.54 -12.64 6.66
N GLU A 401 -16.84 -12.51 7.80
CA GLU A 401 -15.59 -13.26 8.02
C GLU A 401 -15.82 -14.77 8.00
N ARG A 402 -17.03 -15.23 8.34
CA ARG A 402 -17.38 -16.65 8.35
C ARG A 402 -17.39 -17.20 6.92
N VAL A 403 -17.99 -16.49 5.97
CA VAL A 403 -18.03 -16.91 4.56
C VAL A 403 -16.65 -16.79 3.89
N GLU A 404 -15.87 -15.76 4.21
CA GLU A 404 -14.48 -15.63 3.76
C GLU A 404 -13.63 -16.81 4.22
N ARG A 405 -13.80 -17.22 5.48
CA ARG A 405 -13.14 -18.42 6.04
C ARG A 405 -13.61 -19.69 5.33
N SER A 406 -14.91 -19.89 5.11
CA SER A 406 -15.43 -21.07 4.40
C SER A 406 -14.83 -21.22 3.00
N VAL A 407 -14.80 -20.14 2.22
CA VAL A 407 -14.27 -20.17 0.85
C VAL A 407 -12.76 -20.39 0.84
N THR A 408 -12.03 -19.82 1.81
CA THR A 408 -10.59 -20.08 1.97
C THR A 408 -10.34 -21.57 2.25
N ARG A 409 -11.09 -22.18 3.17
CA ARG A 409 -11.02 -23.63 3.48
C ARG A 409 -11.31 -24.48 2.24
N MET A 410 -12.32 -24.11 1.45
CA MET A 410 -12.64 -24.77 0.19
C MET A 410 -11.48 -24.74 -0.80
N MET A 411 -10.85 -23.58 -0.98
CA MET A 411 -9.70 -23.44 -1.88
C MET A 411 -8.51 -24.27 -1.43
N THR A 412 -8.20 -24.29 -0.13
CA THR A 412 -7.14 -25.15 0.43
C THR A 412 -7.38 -26.62 0.07
N ILE A 413 -8.61 -27.12 0.23
CA ILE A 413 -8.93 -28.52 -0.09
C ILE A 413 -8.80 -28.79 -1.58
N ILE A 414 -9.28 -27.89 -2.43
CA ILE A 414 -9.16 -28.02 -3.88
C ILE A 414 -7.70 -28.09 -4.30
N ASP A 415 -6.83 -27.26 -3.72
CA ASP A 415 -5.41 -27.26 -4.06
C ASP A 415 -4.68 -28.51 -3.53
N LEU A 416 -4.99 -28.95 -2.30
CA LEU A 416 -4.50 -30.24 -1.79
C LEU A 416 -4.92 -31.41 -2.70
N ALA A 417 -6.18 -31.44 -3.13
CA ALA A 417 -6.69 -32.48 -3.99
C ALA A 417 -6.11 -32.42 -5.42
N ARG A 418 -5.84 -31.22 -5.96
CA ARG A 418 -5.11 -31.03 -7.22
C ARG A 418 -3.68 -31.55 -7.13
N ASN A 419 -2.97 -31.23 -6.04
CA ASN A 419 -1.62 -31.72 -5.80
C ASN A 419 -1.58 -33.26 -5.79
N ILE A 420 -2.54 -33.92 -5.11
CA ILE A 420 -2.67 -35.38 -5.15
C ILE A 420 -2.85 -35.86 -6.59
N ARG A 421 -3.79 -35.26 -7.34
CA ARG A 421 -4.02 -35.64 -8.75
C ARG A 421 -2.77 -35.50 -9.62
N GLU A 422 -2.04 -34.41 -9.47
CA GLU A 422 -0.82 -34.13 -10.23
C GLU A 422 0.28 -35.16 -9.93
N ARG A 423 0.52 -35.49 -8.65
CA ARG A 423 1.47 -36.54 -8.25
C ARG A 423 1.18 -37.89 -8.92
N HIS A 424 -0.10 -38.21 -9.11
CA HIS A 424 -0.54 -39.45 -9.77
C HIS A 424 -0.80 -39.31 -11.27
N SER A 425 -0.45 -38.16 -11.86
CA SER A 425 -0.70 -37.86 -13.28
C SER A 425 -2.16 -38.08 -13.70
N LYS A 426 -3.11 -37.84 -12.77
CA LYS A 426 -4.54 -38.00 -13.00
C LYS A 426 -5.13 -36.69 -13.52
N ALA A 427 -5.53 -36.70 -14.80
CA ALA A 427 -6.15 -35.54 -15.43
C ALA A 427 -7.49 -35.17 -14.79
N LEU A 428 -7.83 -33.87 -14.76
CA LEU A 428 -9.07 -33.40 -14.12
C LEU A 428 -10.35 -34.01 -14.70
N LYS A 429 -10.32 -34.35 -15.99
CA LYS A 429 -11.41 -35.00 -16.74
C LYS A 429 -11.72 -36.43 -16.28
N THR A 430 -10.82 -37.08 -15.56
CA THR A 430 -11.04 -38.42 -15.01
C THR A 430 -11.85 -38.29 -13.72
N PRO A 431 -13.07 -38.85 -13.65
CA PRO A 431 -13.87 -38.77 -12.43
C PRO A 431 -13.28 -39.64 -11.33
N LEU A 432 -13.21 -39.11 -10.11
CA LEU A 432 -12.86 -39.88 -8.92
C LEU A 432 -14.12 -40.37 -8.22
N LYS A 433 -14.05 -41.56 -7.63
CA LYS A 433 -15.17 -42.16 -6.91
C LYS A 433 -15.49 -41.38 -5.65
N GLU A 434 -14.47 -41.02 -4.88
CA GLU A 434 -14.63 -40.42 -3.56
C GLU A 434 -13.43 -39.53 -3.23
N MET A 435 -13.69 -38.47 -2.47
CA MET A 435 -12.69 -37.66 -1.79
C MET A 435 -13.06 -37.60 -0.31
N VAL A 436 -12.12 -37.96 0.56
CA VAL A 436 -12.31 -37.91 2.00
C VAL A 436 -11.64 -36.65 2.54
N VAL A 437 -12.39 -35.81 3.24
CA VAL A 437 -11.86 -34.61 3.91
C VAL A 437 -11.74 -34.92 5.39
N VAL A 438 -10.51 -34.90 5.89
CA VAL A 438 -10.19 -35.29 7.26
C VAL A 438 -9.80 -34.05 8.05
N HIS A 439 -10.59 -33.68 9.06
CA HIS A 439 -10.32 -32.50 9.89
C HIS A 439 -11.01 -32.64 11.27
N PRO A 440 -10.37 -32.31 12.39
CA PRO A 440 -10.97 -32.47 13.73
C PRO A 440 -12.11 -31.49 14.01
N ASP A 441 -12.06 -30.28 13.44
CA ASP A 441 -13.12 -29.26 13.56
C ASP A 441 -14.34 -29.64 12.70
N SER A 442 -15.49 -29.83 13.34
CA SER A 442 -16.77 -30.12 12.67
C SER A 442 -17.25 -28.96 11.81
N GLU A 443 -16.99 -27.71 12.22
CA GLU A 443 -17.40 -26.53 11.45
C GLU A 443 -16.65 -26.46 10.11
N PHE A 444 -15.36 -26.84 10.10
CA PHE A 444 -14.57 -26.97 8.88
C PHE A 444 -15.19 -28.00 7.94
N LEU A 445 -15.59 -29.16 8.46
CA LEU A 445 -16.20 -30.21 7.64
C LEU A 445 -17.57 -29.75 7.09
N GLU A 446 -18.37 -29.09 7.92
CA GLU A 446 -19.67 -28.54 7.53
C GLU A 446 -19.57 -27.51 6.41
N ASP A 447 -18.55 -26.65 6.41
CA ASP A 447 -18.30 -25.71 5.30
C ASP A 447 -18.25 -26.42 3.95
N ILE A 448 -17.53 -27.54 3.92
CA ILE A 448 -17.18 -28.28 2.71
C ILE A 448 -18.30 -29.22 2.30
N THR A 449 -19.04 -29.77 3.27
CA THR A 449 -20.17 -30.65 2.99
C THR A 449 -21.51 -29.93 2.85
N GLY A 450 -21.57 -28.66 3.25
CA GLY A 450 -22.75 -27.80 3.14
C GLY A 450 -22.81 -27.06 1.81
N LYS A 451 -22.95 -25.72 1.86
CA LYS A 451 -23.20 -24.87 0.68
C LYS A 451 -22.07 -24.88 -0.36
N LEU A 452 -20.83 -25.26 0.02
CA LEU A 452 -19.68 -25.28 -0.89
C LEU A 452 -19.43 -26.65 -1.55
N LYS A 453 -20.17 -27.68 -1.14
CA LYS A 453 -19.97 -29.06 -1.58
C LYS A 453 -20.00 -29.21 -3.10
N GLU A 454 -20.97 -28.59 -3.76
CA GLU A 454 -21.13 -28.69 -5.22
C GLU A 454 -19.92 -28.11 -5.95
N TYR A 455 -19.36 -26.99 -5.48
CA TYR A 455 -18.17 -26.40 -6.08
C TYR A 455 -16.95 -27.31 -5.98
N VAL A 456 -16.75 -27.93 -4.82
CA VAL A 456 -15.67 -28.91 -4.60
C VAL A 456 -15.86 -30.13 -5.51
N MET A 457 -17.08 -30.67 -5.58
CA MET A 457 -17.40 -31.85 -6.39
C MET A 457 -17.20 -31.59 -7.88
N GLU A 458 -17.68 -30.45 -8.39
CA GLU A 458 -17.54 -30.08 -9.79
C GLU A 458 -16.08 -29.82 -10.18
N GLU A 459 -15.36 -29.05 -9.37
CA GLU A 459 -13.98 -28.66 -9.67
C GLU A 459 -13.01 -29.83 -9.56
N MET A 460 -13.21 -30.71 -8.58
CA MET A 460 -12.42 -31.92 -8.41
C MET A 460 -12.95 -33.11 -9.22
N ASN A 461 -14.06 -32.96 -9.95
CA ASN A 461 -14.71 -34.03 -10.71
C ASN A 461 -14.78 -35.33 -9.88
N VAL A 462 -15.41 -35.24 -8.71
CA VAL A 462 -15.53 -36.34 -7.74
C VAL A 462 -17.00 -36.62 -7.46
N LYS A 463 -17.37 -37.91 -7.38
CA LYS A 463 -18.77 -38.31 -7.18
C LYS A 463 -19.26 -38.12 -5.76
N THR A 464 -18.38 -38.21 -4.76
CA THR A 464 -18.76 -38.10 -3.35
C THR A 464 -17.64 -37.43 -2.55
N VAL A 465 -18.03 -36.50 -1.67
CA VAL A 465 -17.14 -35.89 -0.67
C VAL A 465 -17.59 -36.38 0.70
N THR A 466 -16.72 -37.08 1.41
CA THR A 466 -17.01 -37.74 2.69
C THR A 466 -16.24 -37.04 3.80
N PRO A 467 -16.92 -36.44 4.80
CA PRO A 467 -16.24 -35.84 5.94
C PRO A 467 -15.75 -36.92 6.91
N CYS A 468 -14.59 -36.68 7.52
CA CYS A 468 -14.05 -37.51 8.58
C CYS A 468 -13.51 -36.63 9.71
N ASN A 469 -14.17 -36.69 10.86
CA ASN A 469 -13.81 -35.94 12.06
C ASN A 469 -12.76 -36.65 12.94
N ASP A 470 -12.29 -37.82 12.52
CA ASP A 470 -11.31 -38.63 13.23
C ASP A 470 -10.02 -38.72 12.41
N PRO A 471 -9.06 -37.79 12.63
CA PRO A 471 -7.78 -37.80 11.93
C PRO A 471 -7.02 -39.12 12.06
N MET A 472 -7.17 -39.86 13.16
CA MET A 472 -6.41 -41.07 13.44
C MET A 472 -6.76 -42.23 12.51
N LYS A 473 -7.89 -42.15 11.78
CA LYS A 473 -8.23 -43.10 10.72
C LYS A 473 -7.31 -43.01 9.51
N TYR A 474 -6.80 -41.82 9.21
CA TYR A 474 -6.02 -41.52 8.01
C TYR A 474 -4.65 -40.92 8.30
N ALA A 475 -4.34 -40.64 9.55
CA ALA A 475 -3.07 -40.06 9.97
C ALA A 475 -2.50 -40.81 11.17
N SER A 476 -1.17 -40.84 11.22
CA SER A 476 -0.38 -41.19 12.40
C SER A 476 0.43 -39.96 12.81
N LEU A 477 0.49 -39.68 14.10
CA LEU A 477 1.29 -38.58 14.62
C LEU A 477 2.74 -39.01 14.80
N ARG A 478 3.65 -38.09 14.54
CA ARG A 478 5.07 -38.23 14.83
C ARG A 478 5.57 -36.95 15.48
N ALA A 479 6.23 -37.09 16.62
CA ALA A 479 6.89 -35.97 17.26
C ALA A 479 8.30 -35.79 16.70
N GLU A 480 8.63 -34.55 16.32
CA GLU A 480 9.95 -34.15 15.84
C GLU A 480 10.52 -33.05 16.76
N PRO A 481 11.73 -33.22 17.32
CA PRO A 481 12.32 -32.21 18.18
C PRO A 481 12.72 -30.96 17.37
N ASN A 482 12.40 -29.78 17.90
CA ASN A 482 12.84 -28.51 17.33
C ASN A 482 14.30 -28.25 17.70
N PHE A 483 15.22 -28.72 16.85
CA PHE A 483 16.66 -28.63 17.11
C PHE A 483 17.17 -27.20 17.35
N SER A 484 16.53 -26.19 16.75
CA SER A 484 16.96 -24.79 16.86
C SER A 484 16.69 -24.17 18.24
N VAL A 485 15.58 -24.58 18.88
CA VAL A 485 15.16 -24.12 20.21
C VAL A 485 15.82 -24.98 21.27
N LEU A 486 15.65 -26.30 21.16
CA LEU A 486 16.16 -27.25 22.14
C LEU A 486 17.69 -27.29 22.22
N GLY A 487 18.39 -27.08 21.09
CA GLY A 487 19.85 -27.05 21.07
C GLY A 487 20.43 -25.93 21.93
N LYS A 488 19.79 -24.75 21.94
CA LYS A 488 20.20 -23.60 22.77
C LYS A 488 19.92 -23.83 24.25
N ARG A 489 18.81 -24.51 24.57
CA ARG A 489 18.37 -24.72 25.96
C ARG A 489 19.04 -25.92 26.64
N LEU A 490 19.12 -27.06 25.95
CA LEU A 490 19.48 -28.36 26.54
C LEU A 490 20.95 -28.76 26.34
N GLY A 491 21.68 -28.12 25.42
CA GLY A 491 23.11 -28.38 25.20
C GLY A 491 23.43 -29.88 25.04
N LYS A 492 24.19 -30.44 26.00
CA LYS A 492 24.64 -31.85 25.97
C LYS A 492 23.51 -32.86 26.13
N ASP A 493 22.40 -32.50 26.78
CA ASP A 493 21.26 -33.41 27.02
C ASP A 493 20.31 -33.49 25.82
N MET A 494 20.48 -32.61 24.83
CA MET A 494 19.64 -32.54 23.64
C MET A 494 19.53 -33.88 22.90
N GLY A 495 20.66 -34.60 22.74
CA GLY A 495 20.67 -35.88 22.04
C GLY A 495 19.81 -36.94 22.75
N LYS A 496 19.79 -36.93 24.09
CA LYS A 496 18.99 -37.88 24.88
C LYS A 496 17.51 -37.51 24.82
N VAL A 497 17.18 -36.25 25.03
CA VAL A 497 15.80 -35.75 24.99
C VAL A 497 15.20 -35.92 23.58
N SER A 498 15.96 -35.64 22.53
CA SER A 498 15.53 -35.87 21.13
C SER A 498 15.17 -37.32 20.83
N ASN A 499 15.88 -38.28 21.44
CA ASN A 499 15.60 -39.70 21.23
C ASN A 499 14.29 -40.11 21.92
N GLU A 500 13.98 -39.55 23.08
CA GLU A 500 12.71 -39.80 23.76
C GLU A 500 11.53 -39.13 23.03
N VAL A 501 11.71 -37.90 22.54
CA VAL A 501 10.71 -37.23 21.68
C VAL A 501 10.39 -38.06 20.44
N LYS A 502 11.40 -38.63 19.76
CA LYS A 502 11.18 -39.48 18.58
C LYS A 502 10.51 -40.82 18.88
N LYS A 503 10.54 -41.28 20.13
CA LYS A 503 9.92 -42.55 20.57
C LYS A 503 8.52 -42.37 21.15
N MET A 504 8.01 -41.14 21.21
CA MET A 504 6.68 -40.86 21.76
C MET A 504 5.63 -41.74 21.07
N THR A 505 4.79 -42.42 21.87
CA THR A 505 3.65 -43.17 21.37
C THR A 505 2.55 -42.24 20.89
N GLN A 506 1.59 -42.74 20.10
CA GLN A 506 0.43 -41.94 19.69
C GLN A 506 -0.34 -41.37 20.89
N GLU A 507 -0.49 -42.14 21.98
CA GLU A 507 -1.17 -41.64 23.17
C GLU A 507 -0.38 -40.49 23.82
N GLN A 508 0.95 -40.59 23.88
CA GLN A 508 1.80 -39.54 24.44
C GLN A 508 1.78 -38.27 23.60
N ILE A 509 1.75 -38.37 22.26
CA ILE A 509 1.66 -37.21 21.38
C ILE A 509 0.31 -36.52 21.52
N LEU A 510 -0.79 -37.29 21.58
CA LEU A 510 -2.13 -36.73 21.79
C LEU A 510 -2.27 -36.06 23.16
N ALA A 511 -1.74 -36.68 24.22
CA ALA A 511 -1.72 -36.09 25.56
C ALA A 511 -0.89 -34.80 25.59
N PHE A 512 0.23 -34.76 24.86
CA PHE A 512 1.06 -33.56 24.71
C PHE A 512 0.34 -32.44 23.95
N GLU A 513 -0.37 -32.73 22.85
CA GLU A 513 -1.16 -31.71 22.13
C GLU A 513 -2.27 -31.09 22.99
N GLN A 514 -2.84 -31.86 23.92
CA GLN A 514 -3.88 -31.36 24.83
C GLN A 514 -3.34 -30.60 26.05
N SER A 515 -2.26 -31.10 26.65
CA SER A 515 -1.66 -30.51 27.86
C SER A 515 -0.72 -29.34 27.57
N GLY A 516 -0.15 -29.29 26.36
CA GLY A 516 0.82 -28.28 25.94
C GLY A 516 2.24 -28.51 26.48
N GLU A 517 2.44 -29.51 27.34
CA GLU A 517 3.72 -29.81 27.96
C GLU A 517 3.96 -31.31 28.20
N ILE A 518 5.21 -31.75 28.12
CA ILE A 518 5.62 -33.12 28.46
C ILE A 518 7.02 -33.12 29.05
N SER A 519 7.27 -33.98 30.05
CA SER A 519 8.57 -34.06 30.70
C SER A 519 9.35 -35.30 30.31
N PHE A 520 10.59 -35.10 29.82
CA PHE A 520 11.55 -36.18 29.58
C PHE A 520 12.87 -35.90 30.29
N LEU A 521 13.38 -36.89 31.02
CA LEU A 521 14.70 -36.83 31.67
C LEU A 521 14.89 -35.58 32.57
N GLY A 522 13.83 -35.13 33.24
CA GLY A 522 13.85 -33.95 34.11
C GLY A 522 13.68 -32.61 33.40
N HIS A 523 13.50 -32.60 32.08
CA HIS A 523 13.25 -31.40 31.28
C HIS A 523 11.77 -31.32 30.87
N CYS A 524 11.11 -30.21 31.20
CA CYS A 524 9.77 -29.90 30.67
C CYS A 524 9.90 -29.34 29.24
N LEU A 525 9.17 -29.93 28.30
CA LEU A 525 9.11 -29.55 26.89
C LEU A 525 7.75 -28.94 26.59
N THR A 526 7.71 -27.84 25.85
CA THR A 526 6.49 -27.14 25.44
C THR A 526 6.22 -27.27 23.94
N LEU A 527 5.13 -26.70 23.46
CA LEU A 527 4.76 -26.67 22.02
C LEU A 527 5.84 -26.03 21.11
N ASP A 528 6.72 -25.19 21.65
CA ASP A 528 7.84 -24.61 20.89
C ASP A 528 9.01 -25.59 20.70
N ASP A 529 9.11 -26.58 21.58
CA ASP A 529 10.19 -27.56 21.65
C ASP A 529 9.95 -28.78 20.76
N ILE A 530 8.69 -29.17 20.58
CA ILE A 530 8.31 -30.38 19.83
C ILE A 530 7.34 -29.99 18.71
N LYS A 531 7.73 -30.30 17.48
CA LYS A 531 6.85 -30.21 16.32
C LYS A 531 6.09 -31.52 16.16
N VAL A 532 4.77 -31.47 16.24
CA VAL A 532 3.91 -32.62 15.90
C VAL A 532 3.67 -32.64 14.40
N VAL A 533 3.99 -33.76 13.75
CA VAL A 533 3.84 -33.97 12.31
C VAL A 533 2.80 -35.06 12.07
N ARG A 534 1.79 -34.75 11.25
CA ARG A 534 0.80 -35.73 10.78
C ARG A 534 1.31 -36.43 9.54
N GLN A 535 1.53 -37.74 9.62
CA GLN A 535 1.91 -38.58 8.49
C GLN A 535 0.71 -39.38 8.01
N PHE A 536 0.48 -39.42 6.69
CA PHE A 536 -0.60 -40.21 6.11
C PHE A 536 -0.46 -41.69 6.50
N LYS A 537 -1.51 -42.23 7.12
CA LYS A 537 -1.67 -43.62 7.48
C LYS A 537 -2.82 -44.20 6.66
N ARG A 538 -2.48 -45.08 5.73
CA ARG A 538 -3.45 -45.80 4.91
C ARG A 538 -4.34 -46.72 5.78
N PRO A 539 -5.66 -46.79 5.52
CA PRO A 539 -6.52 -47.80 6.13
C PRO A 539 -6.06 -49.23 5.80
N VAL A 540 -6.24 -50.17 6.72
CA VAL A 540 -5.68 -51.53 6.63
C VAL A 540 -6.15 -52.29 5.38
N ASP A 541 -7.37 -51.99 4.89
CA ASP A 541 -8.03 -52.73 3.82
C ASP A 541 -7.88 -52.10 2.42
N VAL A 542 -7.03 -51.08 2.26
CA VAL A 542 -6.86 -50.35 0.99
C VAL A 542 -5.44 -50.50 0.48
N SER A 543 -5.21 -50.77 -0.80
CA SER A 543 -3.87 -50.89 -1.39
C SER A 543 -3.19 -49.52 -1.60
N GLU A 544 -1.85 -49.50 -1.71
CA GLU A 544 -1.06 -48.27 -1.86
C GLU A 544 -1.39 -47.49 -3.14
N LYS A 545 -1.95 -48.15 -4.16
CA LYS A 545 -2.34 -47.52 -5.43
C LYS A 545 -3.79 -46.98 -5.42
N GLU A 546 -4.54 -47.23 -4.36
CA GLU A 546 -5.97 -46.91 -4.27
C GLU A 546 -6.26 -45.62 -3.51
N ILE A 547 -5.34 -45.16 -2.65
CA ILE A 547 -5.53 -43.95 -1.84
C ILE A 547 -4.20 -43.21 -1.61
N ASP A 548 -4.27 -41.88 -1.68
CA ASP A 548 -3.19 -40.96 -1.34
C ASP A 548 -3.79 -39.73 -0.64
N ALA A 549 -2.98 -39.02 0.13
CA ALA A 549 -3.39 -37.84 0.88
C ALA A 549 -2.37 -36.71 0.82
N ALA A 550 -2.85 -35.49 1.06
CA ALA A 550 -2.03 -34.31 1.25
C ALA A 550 -2.64 -33.50 2.40
N GLY A 551 -1.78 -32.90 3.22
CA GLY A 551 -2.16 -31.98 4.29
C GLY A 551 -1.34 -30.69 4.17
N ASP A 552 -1.80 -29.64 4.82
CA ASP A 552 -1.12 -28.34 4.93
C ASP A 552 -0.12 -28.28 6.10
N GLY A 553 0.03 -29.38 6.84
CA GLY A 553 0.88 -29.54 8.02
C GLY A 553 0.30 -30.59 8.94
#